data_AF-A0AAU8RH59-F1
#
_entry.id   AF-A0AAU8RH59-F1
#
_cell.length_a   1.000
_cell.length_b   1.000
_cell.length_c   1.000
_cell.angle_alpha   90.00
_cell.angle_beta   90.00
_cell.angle_gamma   90.00
#
_symmetry.space_group_name_H-M   'P 1'
#
loop_
_entity.id
_entity.type
_entity.pdbx_description
1 polymer ?
#
loop_
_entity_poly.entity_id
_entity_poly.type
_entity_poly.pdbx_seq_one_letter_code
_entity_poly.pdbx_strand_id
1 'polypeptide(L)'
;MNYNKKRHLILKVLTKKMLEYPKKKGETIDGWLVGLTMDEVDSLLNSDKVERHIILSELIKSEEIKIFNTEKQGVFIEPRIGIAAYSDEKYIRLNNDRIKRNIKDLLQIIIPVLSLIIAVLALSIKVNSWNSETEKEIDSLEKRIEFQKSRLDVFEKKNERSDNQNAKDSLNQ
;
A
#
# COMPACT_ATOMS: atom_id res chain seq x y z
N MET A 1 15.10 12.62 1.25
CA MET A 1 15.28 14.02 0.78
C MET A 1 14.24 14.37 -0.26
N ASN A 2 13.50 15.48 -0.09
CA ASN A 2 12.53 15.93 -1.09
C ASN A 2 13.14 16.99 -2.03
N TYR A 3 14.07 16.55 -2.88
CA TYR A 3 14.75 17.43 -3.84
C TYR A 3 13.77 18.13 -4.78
N ASN A 4 12.69 17.45 -5.18
CA ASN A 4 11.71 18.03 -6.08
C ASN A 4 10.95 19.19 -5.44
N LYS A 5 10.57 19.09 -4.16
CA LYS A 5 9.99 20.24 -3.44
C LYS A 5 10.98 21.40 -3.35
N LYS A 6 12.25 21.13 -3.04
CA LYS A 6 13.30 22.16 -2.98
C LYS A 6 13.51 22.84 -4.34
N ARG A 7 13.54 22.08 -5.44
CA ARG A 7 13.58 22.59 -6.82
C ARG A 7 12.41 23.50 -7.14
N HIS A 8 11.19 23.06 -6.83
CA HIS A 8 9.99 23.88 -7.02
C HIS A 8 10.04 25.17 -6.20
N LEU A 9 10.56 25.11 -4.96
CA LEU A 9 10.72 26.29 -4.11
C LEU A 9 11.70 27.32 -4.71
N ILE A 10 12.83 26.88 -5.25
CA ILE A 10 13.78 27.78 -5.94
C ILE A 10 13.10 28.47 -7.11
N LEU A 11 12.45 27.68 -7.99
CA LEU A 11 11.77 28.24 -9.15
C LEU A 11 10.67 29.22 -8.76
N LYS A 12 9.93 28.94 -7.66
CA LYS A 12 8.94 29.86 -7.10
C LYS A 12 9.54 31.20 -6.70
N VAL A 13 10.64 31.17 -5.92
CA VAL A 13 11.28 32.39 -5.43
C VAL A 13 11.89 33.19 -6.58
N LEU A 14 12.58 32.53 -7.50
CA LEU A 14 13.17 33.19 -8.67
C LEU A 14 12.10 33.75 -9.61
N THR A 15 11.00 33.02 -9.84
CA THR A 15 9.86 33.53 -10.63
C THR A 15 9.29 34.79 -9.99
N LYS A 16 9.09 34.77 -8.66
CA LYS A 16 8.61 35.93 -7.91
C LYS A 16 9.54 37.14 -8.06
N LYS A 17 10.86 36.96 -7.83
CA LYS A 17 11.86 38.03 -8.01
C LYS A 17 11.84 38.59 -9.44
N MET A 18 11.71 37.72 -10.45
CA MET A 18 11.66 38.12 -11.85
C MET A 18 10.40 38.94 -12.19
N LEU A 19 9.23 38.56 -11.65
CA LEU A 19 7.96 39.25 -11.90
C LEU A 19 7.84 40.58 -11.14
N GLU A 20 8.44 40.68 -9.94
CA GLU A 20 8.42 41.88 -9.12
C GLU A 20 9.44 42.93 -9.58
N TYR A 21 10.41 42.55 -10.43
CA TYR A 21 11.41 43.47 -10.95
C TYR A 21 10.81 44.42 -11.99
N PRO A 22 10.82 45.74 -11.77
CA PRO A 22 10.21 46.72 -12.67
C PRO A 22 11.06 46.90 -13.92
N LYS A 23 10.83 46.06 -14.94
CA LYS A 23 11.55 46.12 -16.21
C LYS A 23 11.11 47.32 -17.05
N LYS A 24 12.05 48.20 -17.45
CA LYS A 24 11.78 49.19 -18.51
C LYS A 24 11.84 48.53 -19.89
N LYS A 25 11.01 48.98 -20.82
CA LYS A 25 10.94 48.42 -22.18
C LYS A 25 12.32 48.54 -22.86
N GLY A 26 12.92 47.41 -23.24
CA GLY A 26 14.24 47.35 -23.89
C GLY A 26 15.43 47.14 -22.94
N GLU A 27 15.20 47.07 -21.63
CA GLU A 27 16.28 46.84 -20.66
C GLU A 27 16.67 45.37 -20.57
N THR A 28 17.96 45.10 -20.54
CA THR A 28 18.49 43.74 -20.33
C THR A 28 18.54 43.48 -18.83
N ILE A 29 17.89 42.41 -18.37
CA ILE A 29 17.84 42.09 -16.95
C ILE A 29 19.15 41.39 -16.57
N ASP A 30 19.90 41.97 -15.65
CA ASP A 30 21.06 41.31 -15.04
C ASP A 30 20.59 40.24 -14.06
N GLY A 31 21.19 39.04 -14.16
CA GLY A 31 20.93 37.92 -13.27
C GLY A 31 21.23 38.25 -11.80
N TRP A 32 22.12 39.19 -11.51
CA TRP A 32 22.37 39.68 -10.15
C TRP A 32 21.11 40.32 -9.50
N LEU A 33 20.31 41.03 -10.29
CA LEU A 33 19.17 41.82 -9.79
C LEU A 33 17.92 40.97 -9.52
N VAL A 34 17.75 39.88 -10.28
CA VAL A 34 16.57 39.00 -10.21
C VAL A 34 16.89 37.59 -9.72
N GLY A 35 18.15 37.34 -9.37
CA GLY A 35 18.65 36.03 -8.98
C GLY A 35 18.77 35.82 -7.47
N LEU A 36 19.39 34.69 -7.13
CA LEU A 36 19.78 34.31 -5.77
C LEU A 36 21.27 33.95 -5.78
N THR A 37 22.03 34.51 -4.85
CA THR A 37 23.40 34.07 -4.56
C THR A 37 23.42 32.67 -3.98
N MET A 38 24.56 31.98 -4.07
CA MET A 38 24.67 30.61 -3.52
C MET A 38 24.36 30.54 -2.02
N ASP A 39 24.73 31.56 -1.25
CA ASP A 39 24.45 31.65 0.19
C ASP A 39 22.94 31.85 0.47
N GLU A 40 22.26 32.64 -0.35
CA GLU A 40 20.80 32.78 -0.28
C GLU A 40 20.11 31.46 -0.63
N VAL A 41 20.63 30.70 -1.60
CA VAL A 41 20.10 29.38 -1.95
C VAL A 41 20.26 28.41 -0.78
N ASP A 42 21.41 28.37 -0.14
CA ASP A 42 21.64 27.52 1.04
C ASP A 42 20.69 27.86 2.18
N SER A 43 20.52 29.16 2.44
CA SER A 43 19.63 29.67 3.48
C SER A 43 18.17 29.35 3.17
N LEU A 44 17.75 29.51 1.90
CA LEU A 44 16.39 29.21 1.45
C LEU A 44 16.05 27.73 1.58
N LEU A 45 17.01 26.86 1.29
CA LEU A 45 16.80 25.42 1.25
C LEU A 45 17.15 24.70 2.55
N ASN A 46 17.78 25.41 3.50
CA ASN A 46 18.45 24.84 4.66
C ASN A 46 19.28 23.61 4.25
N SER A 47 20.21 23.83 3.33
CA SER A 47 21.02 22.78 2.68
C SER A 47 22.51 23.08 2.73
N ASP A 48 23.32 22.03 2.74
CA ASP A 48 24.77 22.16 2.56
C ASP A 48 25.16 22.31 1.07
N LYS A 49 26.47 22.49 0.82
CA LYS A 49 27.03 22.67 -0.52
C LYS A 49 26.79 21.48 -1.46
N VAL A 50 26.80 20.26 -0.93
CA VAL A 50 26.62 19.03 -1.72
C VAL A 50 25.16 18.90 -2.13
N GLU A 51 24.24 19.08 -1.18
CA GLU A 51 22.81 19.07 -1.42
C GLU A 51 22.41 20.20 -2.39
N ARG A 52 22.93 21.42 -2.22
CA ARG A 52 22.71 22.52 -3.16
C ARG A 52 23.14 22.10 -4.57
N HIS A 53 24.31 21.50 -4.72
CA HIS A 53 24.82 21.08 -6.02
C HIS A 53 23.90 20.04 -6.70
N ILE A 54 23.38 19.06 -5.94
CA ILE A 54 22.44 18.05 -6.44
C ILE A 54 21.11 18.69 -6.88
N ILE A 55 20.65 19.70 -6.15
CA ILE A 55 19.40 20.39 -6.44
C ILE A 55 19.55 21.23 -7.71
N LEU A 56 20.58 22.07 -7.76
CA LEU A 56 20.82 23.02 -8.85
C LEU A 56 21.27 22.33 -10.14
N SER A 57 22.06 21.26 -10.08
CA SER A 57 22.56 20.57 -11.29
C SER A 57 21.43 20.09 -12.19
N GLU A 58 20.33 19.59 -11.62
CA GLU A 58 19.16 19.16 -12.39
C GLU A 58 18.40 20.33 -13.04
N LEU A 59 18.30 21.46 -12.32
CA LEU A 59 17.67 22.68 -12.83
C LEU A 59 18.49 23.30 -13.97
N ILE A 60 19.82 23.30 -13.82
CA ILE A 60 20.77 23.76 -14.84
C ILE A 60 20.71 22.85 -16.06
N LYS A 61 20.73 21.53 -15.85
CA LYS A 61 20.63 20.54 -16.94
C LYS A 61 19.31 20.64 -17.71
N SER A 62 18.23 21.02 -17.03
CA SER A 62 16.92 21.27 -17.64
C SER A 62 16.80 22.67 -18.26
N GLU A 63 17.86 23.48 -18.22
CA GLU A 63 17.90 24.87 -18.69
C GLU A 63 16.85 25.80 -18.02
N GLU A 64 16.37 25.42 -16.84
CA GLU A 64 15.36 26.19 -16.11
C GLU A 64 15.96 27.35 -15.32
N ILE A 65 17.24 27.24 -14.98
CA ILE A 65 18.02 28.28 -14.32
C ILE A 65 19.37 28.46 -15.03
N LYS A 66 19.94 29.66 -14.90
CA LYS A 66 21.26 30.01 -15.40
C LYS A 66 22.13 30.52 -14.25
N ILE A 67 23.44 30.35 -14.37
CA ILE A 67 24.43 30.84 -13.41
C ILE A 67 24.82 32.27 -13.79
N PHE A 68 24.93 33.16 -12.81
CA PHE A 68 25.59 34.45 -12.95
C PHE A 68 26.83 34.51 -12.05
N ASN A 69 27.82 35.32 -12.43
CA ASN A 69 29.07 35.47 -11.68
C ASN A 69 29.63 36.90 -11.73
N THR A 70 28.76 37.90 -11.60
CA THR A 70 29.14 39.33 -11.68
C THR A 70 29.82 39.79 -10.38
N GLU A 71 29.07 39.84 -9.27
CA GLU A 71 29.59 40.24 -7.95
C GLU A 71 29.77 39.04 -7.01
N LYS A 72 28.80 38.13 -7.01
CA LYS A 72 28.89 36.82 -6.37
C LYS A 72 28.33 35.78 -7.32
N GLN A 73 28.74 34.53 -7.12
CA GLN A 73 28.16 33.42 -7.85
C GLN A 73 26.72 33.18 -7.37
N GLY A 74 25.81 33.00 -8.32
CA GLY A 74 24.42 32.70 -8.02
C GLY A 74 23.67 32.14 -9.21
N VAL A 75 22.35 32.03 -9.07
CA VAL A 75 21.44 31.51 -10.08
C VAL A 75 20.26 32.44 -10.31
N PHE A 76 19.81 32.52 -11.55
CA PHE A 76 18.60 33.24 -11.95
C PHE A 76 17.73 32.36 -12.84
N ILE A 77 16.44 32.65 -12.91
CA ILE A 77 15.50 31.85 -13.69
C ILE A 77 15.63 32.13 -15.18
N GLU A 78 15.57 31.08 -15.98
CA GLU A 78 15.36 31.23 -17.42
C GLU A 78 13.87 31.54 -17.65
N PRO A 79 13.49 32.69 -18.25
CA PRO A 79 12.10 33.14 -18.25
C PRO A 79 11.13 32.26 -19.05
N ARG A 80 11.58 31.60 -20.12
CA ARG A 80 10.74 30.75 -20.95
C ARG A 80 10.59 29.36 -20.33
N ILE A 81 11.69 28.74 -19.95
CA ILE A 81 11.71 27.33 -19.52
C ILE A 81 11.44 27.24 -18.02
N GLY A 82 12.12 28.05 -17.21
CA GLY A 82 12.01 28.00 -15.76
C GLY A 82 10.64 28.43 -15.24
N ILE A 83 10.07 29.51 -15.79
CA ILE A 83 8.72 29.97 -15.39
C ILE A 83 7.66 28.94 -15.82
N ALA A 84 7.80 28.34 -17.00
CA ALA A 84 6.92 27.26 -17.43
C ALA A 84 7.02 26.05 -16.49
N ALA A 85 8.23 25.61 -16.14
CA ALA A 85 8.44 24.50 -15.20
C ALA A 85 7.85 24.77 -13.81
N TYR A 86 7.89 26.02 -13.34
CA TYR A 86 7.20 26.45 -12.12
C TYR A 86 5.68 26.40 -12.27
N SER A 87 5.13 27.06 -13.31
CA SER A 87 3.70 27.17 -13.57
C SER A 87 3.03 25.81 -13.79
N ASP A 88 3.73 24.90 -14.46
CA ASP A 88 3.28 23.54 -14.69
C ASP A 88 3.43 22.65 -13.44
N GLU A 89 3.98 23.17 -12.35
CA GLU A 89 4.26 22.40 -11.14
C GLU A 89 5.09 21.12 -11.41
N LYS A 90 5.98 21.16 -12.41
CA LYS A 90 6.74 19.98 -12.92
C LYS A 90 7.25 19.09 -11.80
N TYR A 91 7.92 19.68 -10.82
CA TYR A 91 8.54 18.95 -9.72
C TYR A 91 7.55 18.47 -8.64
N ILE A 92 6.42 19.16 -8.46
CA ILE A 92 5.35 18.66 -7.58
C ILE A 92 4.72 17.42 -8.19
N ARG A 93 4.44 17.43 -9.50
CA ARG A 93 3.94 16.26 -10.23
C ARG A 93 4.90 15.08 -10.13
N LEU A 94 6.20 15.29 -10.40
CA LEU A 94 7.22 14.24 -10.27
C LEU A 94 7.30 13.64 -8.85
N ASN A 95 7.12 14.46 -7.81
CA ASN A 95 7.04 13.97 -6.44
C ASN A 95 5.78 13.13 -6.21
N ASN A 96 4.62 13.58 -6.70
CA ASN A 96 3.36 12.87 -6.56
C ASN A 96 3.36 11.54 -7.33
N ASP A 97 3.96 11.50 -8.51
CA ASP A 97 4.10 10.26 -9.29
C ASP A 97 5.00 9.24 -8.61
N ARG A 98 6.07 9.70 -7.94
CA ARG A 98 6.87 8.82 -7.08
C ARG A 98 6.04 8.24 -5.93
N ILE A 99 5.24 9.06 -5.25
CA ILE A 99 4.36 8.60 -4.16
C ILE A 99 3.34 7.59 -4.68
N LYS A 100 2.67 7.90 -5.80
CA LYS A 100 1.70 7.00 -6.44
C LYS A 100 2.30 5.66 -6.82
N ARG A 101 3.52 5.65 -7.39
CA ARG A 101 4.24 4.40 -7.69
C ARG A 101 4.52 3.59 -6.43
N ASN A 102 5.06 4.21 -5.38
CA ASN A 102 5.33 3.51 -4.12
C ASN A 102 4.06 2.91 -3.50
N ILE A 103 2.93 3.64 -3.55
CA ILE A 103 1.64 3.12 -3.07
C ILE A 103 1.17 1.95 -3.94
N LYS A 104 1.30 2.06 -5.26
CA LYS A 104 0.96 0.99 -6.20
C LYS A 104 1.77 -0.27 -5.91
N ASP A 105 3.07 -0.15 -5.73
CA ASP A 105 3.98 -1.26 -5.44
C ASP A 105 3.62 -1.92 -4.10
N LEU A 106 3.26 -1.13 -3.10
CA LEU A 106 2.78 -1.63 -1.81
C LEU A 106 1.46 -2.42 -1.96
N LEU A 107 0.48 -1.87 -2.68
CA LEU A 107 -0.81 -2.54 -2.92
C LEU A 107 -0.65 -3.85 -3.70
N GLN A 108 0.29 -3.91 -4.64
CA GLN A 108 0.59 -5.13 -5.39
C GLN A 108 1.05 -6.28 -4.50
N ILE A 109 1.72 -5.99 -3.37
CA ILE A 109 2.15 -7.01 -2.40
C ILE A 109 1.00 -7.34 -1.44
N ILE A 110 0.27 -6.33 -0.96
CA ILE A 110 -0.77 -6.51 0.06
C ILE A 110 -1.98 -7.28 -0.49
N ILE A 111 -2.43 -7.01 -1.73
CA ILE A 111 -3.63 -7.62 -2.30
C ILE A 111 -3.53 -9.16 -2.31
N PRO A 112 -2.48 -9.79 -2.87
CA PRO A 112 -2.33 -11.24 -2.84
C PRO A 112 -2.32 -11.84 -1.43
N VAL A 113 -1.65 -11.18 -0.49
CA VAL A 113 -1.55 -11.65 0.91
C VAL A 113 -2.92 -11.62 1.58
N LEU A 114 -3.69 -10.54 1.42
CA LEU A 114 -5.05 -10.45 1.94
C LEU A 114 -5.98 -11.49 1.31
N SER A 115 -5.87 -11.71 -0.01
CA SER A 115 -6.64 -12.75 -0.69
C SER A 115 -6.35 -14.14 -0.13
N LEU A 116 -5.08 -14.45 0.16
CA LEU A 116 -4.69 -15.71 0.78
C LEU A 116 -5.25 -15.86 2.20
N ILE A 117 -5.19 -14.80 3.02
CA ILE A 117 -5.75 -14.81 4.37
C ILE A 117 -7.26 -15.08 4.32
N ILE A 118 -7.99 -14.39 3.43
CA ILE A 118 -9.43 -14.60 3.26
C ILE A 118 -9.73 -16.04 2.84
N ALA A 119 -8.96 -16.61 1.91
CA ALA A 119 -9.13 -17.99 1.48
C ALA A 119 -8.90 -18.99 2.63
N VAL A 120 -7.85 -18.80 3.43
CA VAL A 120 -7.56 -19.64 4.60
C VAL A 120 -8.67 -19.53 5.65
N LEU A 121 -9.17 -18.33 5.93
CA LEU A 121 -10.27 -18.12 6.86
C LEU A 121 -11.56 -18.79 6.37
N ALA A 122 -11.90 -18.64 5.08
CA ALA A 122 -13.08 -19.26 4.49
C ALA A 122 -12.99 -20.81 4.56
N LEU A 123 -11.82 -21.37 4.25
CA LEU A 123 -11.58 -22.80 4.38
C LEU A 123 -11.68 -23.27 5.84
N SER A 124 -11.09 -22.54 6.78
CA SER A 124 -11.11 -22.89 8.20
C SER A 124 -12.53 -22.90 8.77
N ILE A 125 -13.35 -21.91 8.43
CA ILE A 125 -14.76 -21.85 8.84
C ILE A 125 -15.53 -23.03 8.24
N LYS A 126 -15.33 -23.32 6.95
CA LYS A 126 -16.02 -24.43 6.27
C LYS A 126 -15.64 -25.78 6.87
N VAL A 127 -14.35 -26.02 7.12
CA VAL A 127 -13.86 -27.26 7.75
C VAL A 127 -14.44 -27.43 9.15
N ASN A 128 -14.46 -26.37 9.97
CA ASN A 128 -15.05 -26.44 11.30
C ASN A 128 -16.55 -26.76 11.26
N SER A 129 -17.29 -26.18 10.31
CA SER A 129 -18.72 -26.49 10.14
C SER A 129 -18.93 -27.96 9.74
N TRP A 130 -18.16 -28.47 8.78
CA TRP A 130 -18.24 -29.87 8.37
C TRP A 130 -17.89 -30.84 9.49
N ASN A 131 -16.86 -30.56 10.28
CA ASN A 131 -16.51 -31.39 11.44
C ASN A 131 -17.67 -31.45 12.44
N SER A 132 -18.28 -30.30 12.75
CA SER A 132 -19.40 -30.25 13.71
C SER A 132 -20.67 -30.96 13.21
N GLU A 133 -20.90 -30.98 11.90
CA GLU A 133 -22.05 -31.65 11.29
C GLU A 133 -21.81 -33.17 11.22
N THR A 134 -20.60 -33.57 10.86
CA THR A 134 -20.17 -34.99 10.83
C THR A 134 -20.22 -35.62 12.23
N GLU A 135 -19.78 -34.89 13.26
CA GLU A 135 -19.82 -35.35 14.64
C GLU A 135 -21.26 -35.61 15.12
N LYS A 136 -22.21 -34.73 14.76
CA LYS A 136 -23.64 -34.94 15.03
C LYS A 136 -24.20 -36.17 14.32
N GLU A 137 -23.81 -36.41 13.07
CA GLU A 137 -24.24 -37.59 12.33
C GLU A 137 -23.72 -38.89 12.97
N ILE A 138 -22.44 -38.92 13.35
CA ILE A 138 -21.81 -40.05 14.06
C ILE A 138 -22.57 -40.34 15.36
N ASP A 139 -22.82 -39.30 16.17
CA ASP A 139 -23.52 -39.41 17.45
C ASP A 139 -24.96 -39.96 17.27
N SER A 140 -25.62 -39.59 16.16
CA SER A 140 -26.95 -40.11 15.82
C SER A 140 -26.92 -41.56 15.35
N LEU A 141 -25.87 -41.96 14.64
CA LEU A 141 -25.67 -43.33 14.16
C LEU A 141 -25.34 -44.27 15.31
N GLU A 142 -24.48 -43.86 16.26
CA GLU A 142 -24.20 -44.63 17.46
C GLU A 142 -25.47 -44.91 18.27
N LYS A 143 -26.31 -43.90 18.50
CA LYS A 143 -27.60 -44.06 19.18
C LYS A 143 -28.53 -45.04 18.44
N ARG A 144 -28.55 -45.02 17.11
CA ARG A 144 -29.35 -45.97 16.31
C ARG A 144 -28.81 -47.39 16.42
N ILE A 145 -27.49 -47.57 16.40
CA ILE A 145 -26.85 -48.88 16.55
C ILE A 145 -27.13 -49.45 17.95
N GLU A 146 -27.01 -48.63 18.99
CA GLU A 146 -27.30 -49.03 20.38
C GLU A 146 -28.77 -49.42 20.58
N PHE A 147 -29.69 -48.66 19.97
CA PHE A 147 -31.11 -49.01 19.95
C PHE A 147 -31.39 -50.33 19.22
N GLN A 148 -30.70 -50.62 18.12
CA GLN A 148 -30.84 -51.89 17.41
C GLN A 148 -30.26 -53.07 18.21
N LYS A 149 -29.10 -52.91 18.84
CA LYS A 149 -28.51 -53.92 19.73
C LYS A 149 -29.44 -54.27 20.89
N SER A 150 -29.96 -53.27 21.59
CA SER A 150 -30.91 -53.51 22.69
C SER A 150 -32.19 -54.20 22.24
N ARG A 151 -32.69 -53.92 21.03
CA ARG A 151 -33.80 -54.70 20.44
C ARG A 151 -33.42 -56.15 20.17
N LEU A 152 -32.25 -56.40 19.59
CA LEU A 152 -31.75 -57.75 19.33
C LEU A 152 -31.62 -58.55 20.62
N ASP A 153 -31.04 -57.97 21.68
CA ASP A 153 -30.92 -58.61 23.00
C ASP A 153 -32.30 -58.99 23.58
N VAL A 154 -33.31 -58.14 23.37
CA VAL A 154 -34.70 -58.43 23.79
C VAL A 154 -35.30 -59.57 22.98
N PHE A 155 -35.03 -59.62 21.66
CA PHE A 155 -35.48 -60.71 20.81
C PHE A 155 -34.79 -62.04 21.15
N GLU A 156 -33.48 -62.04 21.40
CA GLU A 156 -32.73 -63.22 21.83
C GLU A 156 -33.25 -63.77 23.17
N LYS A 157 -33.41 -62.90 24.18
CA LYS A 157 -34.01 -63.29 25.47
C LYS A 157 -35.44 -63.81 25.34
N LYS A 158 -36.19 -63.34 24.34
CA LYS A 158 -37.55 -63.82 24.07
C LYS A 158 -37.53 -65.20 23.40
N ASN A 159 -36.63 -65.43 22.46
CA ASN A 159 -36.43 -66.75 21.84
C ASN A 159 -35.97 -67.79 22.87
N GLU A 160 -35.00 -67.48 23.73
CA GLU A 160 -34.52 -68.39 24.79
C GLU A 160 -35.64 -68.80 25.78
N ARG A 161 -36.63 -67.92 26.00
CA ARG A 161 -37.80 -68.22 26.84
C ARG A 161 -38.81 -69.12 26.11
N SER A 162 -38.99 -68.92 24.82
CA SER A 162 -39.86 -69.75 23.98
C SER A 162 -39.31 -71.17 23.78
N ASP A 163 -37.99 -71.30 23.60
CA ASP A 163 -37.34 -72.62 23.49
C ASP A 163 -37.42 -73.40 24.82
N ASN A 164 -37.28 -72.73 25.96
CA ASN A 164 -37.45 -73.34 27.28
C ASN A 164 -38.89 -73.72 27.64
N GLN A 165 -39.91 -73.04 27.06
CA GLN A 165 -41.32 -73.43 27.22
C GLN A 165 -41.66 -74.66 26.38
N ASN A 166 -41.21 -74.69 25.12
CA ASN A 166 -41.42 -75.83 24.23
C ASN A 166 -40.75 -77.12 24.75
N ALA A 167 -39.60 -77.01 25.42
CA ALA A 167 -38.92 -78.15 26.07
C ALA A 167 -39.68 -78.68 27.31
N LYS A 168 -40.46 -77.84 28.01
CA LYS A 168 -41.27 -78.27 29.17
C LYS A 168 -42.59 -78.91 28.76
N ASP A 169 -43.20 -78.46 27.68
CA ASP A 169 -44.46 -79.04 27.18
C ASP A 169 -44.27 -80.41 26.52
N SER A 170 -43.08 -80.69 25.97
CA SER A 170 -42.72 -82.00 25.41
C SER A 170 -42.31 -83.05 26.45
N LEU A 171 -42.16 -82.68 27.73
CA LEU A 171 -41.93 -83.58 28.86
C LEU A 171 -43.23 -83.96 29.61
N ASN A 172 -44.36 -83.35 29.24
CA ASN A 172 -45.68 -83.56 29.88
C ASN A 172 -46.69 -84.32 28.98
N GLN A 173 -46.22 -84.99 27.91
CA GLN A 173 -47.03 -85.92 27.09
C GLN A 173 -46.67 -87.37 27.35
#